data_AF-A0A8J2M5A9-F1
#
_entry.id   AF-A0A8J2M5A9-F1
#
_cell.length_a   1.000
_cell.length_b   1.000
_cell.length_c   1.000
_cell.angle_alpha   90.00
_cell.angle_beta   90.00
_cell.angle_gamma   90.00
#
_symmetry.space_group_name_H-M   'P 1'
#
loop_
_entity.id
_entity.type
_entity.pdbx_description
1 polymer ?
#
loop_
_entity_poly.entity_id
_entity_poly.type
_entity_poly.pdbx_seq_one_letter_code
_entity_poly.pdbx_strand_id
1 'polypeptide(L)'
;MEDKEDSGDKKGNEEEGREQSPSQQYDLYVISDKLNDKLKLLNYEEDYANLAASHRTISREYFVKSTNIGEQFFIFTTLAAWLIQKSIDSTFTFPHECDDPNGTISNILNALQSKNISITFPSNKLKTGAGEQCLYVLDTLADLALITSKFSWI
;
A
#
# COMPACT_ATOMS: atom_id res chain seq x y z
N MET A 1 -51.03 24.69 7.60
CA MET A 1 -50.59 23.90 8.77
C MET A 1 -50.59 22.46 8.31
N GLU A 2 -49.68 22.06 7.41
CA GLU A 2 -48.22 21.87 7.62
C GLU A 2 -48.01 20.95 8.83
N ASP A 3 -47.41 19.76 8.68
CA ASP A 3 -46.00 19.52 8.33
C ASP A 3 -45.79 18.13 7.64
N LYS A 4 -45.09 18.06 6.49
CA LYS A 4 -43.69 17.60 6.21
C LYS A 4 -43.45 16.08 6.14
N GLU A 5 -43.21 15.52 4.94
CA GLU A 5 -41.89 15.25 4.29
C GLU A 5 -41.07 14.19 5.04
N ASP A 6 -41.01 12.94 4.56
CA ASP A 6 -40.19 12.36 3.48
C ASP A 6 -38.72 12.05 3.86
N SER A 7 -38.36 10.81 3.55
CA SER A 7 -37.02 10.25 3.30
C SER A 7 -35.97 10.22 4.41
N GLY A 8 -35.67 8.99 4.83
CA GLY A 8 -34.48 8.63 5.57
C GLY A 8 -34.06 7.19 5.26
N ASP A 9 -33.66 6.94 4.00
CA ASP A 9 -33.00 5.71 3.58
C ASP A 9 -31.66 5.58 4.31
N LYS A 10 -31.66 4.86 5.43
CA LYS A 10 -30.44 4.46 6.15
C LYS A 10 -29.89 3.20 5.48
N LYS A 11 -29.18 3.38 4.38
CA LYS A 11 -28.34 2.32 3.81
C LYS A 11 -27.08 2.17 4.66
N GLY A 12 -27.22 1.39 5.73
CA GLY A 12 -26.13 0.98 6.61
C GLY A 12 -25.08 0.21 5.82
N ASN A 13 -23.84 0.61 6.07
CA ASN A 13 -22.61 0.10 5.48
C ASN A 13 -22.37 -1.35 5.95
N GLU A 14 -22.87 -2.33 5.20
CA GLU A 14 -22.58 -3.76 5.38
C GLU A 14 -21.47 -4.19 4.41
N GLU A 15 -20.21 -3.96 4.77
CA GLU A 15 -19.05 -4.55 4.09
C GLU A 15 -18.03 -5.15 5.09
N GLU A 16 -18.49 -5.61 6.26
CA GLU A 16 -17.67 -6.40 7.17
C GLU A 16 -18.08 -7.88 7.05
N GLY A 17 -17.23 -8.68 6.39
CA GLY A 17 -17.33 -10.14 6.42
C GLY A 17 -17.64 -10.85 5.10
N ARG A 18 -17.22 -10.34 3.93
CA ARG A 18 -17.08 -11.25 2.78
C ARG A 18 -15.87 -12.14 3.01
N GLU A 19 -16.11 -13.39 3.39
CA GLU A 19 -15.12 -14.45 3.24
C GLU A 19 -14.65 -14.41 1.77
N GLN A 20 -13.44 -13.90 1.55
CA GLN A 20 -12.85 -13.88 0.22
C GLN A 20 -12.84 -15.32 -0.29
N SER A 21 -13.31 -15.52 -1.52
CA SER A 21 -13.36 -16.87 -2.07
C SER A 21 -11.95 -17.48 -2.05
N PRO A 22 -11.82 -18.81 -1.90
CA PRO A 22 -10.50 -19.45 -1.89
C PRO A 22 -9.63 -19.07 -3.10
N SER A 23 -10.26 -18.81 -4.26
CA SER A 23 -9.61 -18.32 -5.47
C SER A 23 -9.07 -16.89 -5.31
N GLN A 24 -9.86 -15.97 -4.75
CA GLN A 24 -9.42 -14.60 -4.51
C GLN A 24 -8.27 -14.52 -3.51
N GLN A 25 -8.28 -15.37 -2.48
CA GLN A 25 -7.17 -15.47 -1.54
C GLN A 25 -5.89 -15.94 -2.25
N TYR A 26 -5.99 -16.93 -3.13
CA TYR A 26 -4.86 -17.43 -3.90
C TYR A 26 -4.24 -16.36 -4.80
N ASP A 27 -5.06 -15.53 -5.45
CA ASP A 27 -4.58 -14.45 -6.31
C ASP A 27 -3.74 -13.43 -5.52
N LEU A 28 -4.14 -13.11 -4.28
CA LEU A 28 -3.37 -12.21 -3.40
C LEU A 28 -2.02 -12.81 -3.01
N TYR A 29 -1.96 -14.12 -2.77
CA TYR A 29 -0.70 -14.80 -2.50
C TYR A 29 0.25 -14.75 -3.71
N VAL A 30 -0.28 -14.88 -4.92
CA VAL A 30 0.52 -14.78 -6.16
C VAL A 30 1.07 -13.35 -6.34
N ILE A 31 0.25 -12.32 -6.10
CA ILE A 31 0.70 -10.92 -6.18
C ILE A 31 1.77 -10.65 -5.10
N SER A 32 1.53 -11.09 -3.88
CA SER A 32 2.47 -10.90 -2.77
C SER A 32 3.81 -11.61 -3.01
N ASP A 33 3.78 -12.77 -3.67
CA ASP A 33 4.99 -13.46 -4.09
C ASP A 33 5.78 -12.68 -5.15
N LYS A 34 5.09 -12.23 -6.20
CA LYS A 34 5.70 -11.40 -7.25
C LYS A 34 6.30 -10.12 -6.67
N LEU A 35 5.59 -9.45 -5.76
CA LEU A 35 6.10 -8.29 -5.06
C LEU A 35 7.39 -8.62 -4.30
N ASN A 36 7.44 -9.74 -3.59
CA ASN A 36 8.65 -10.16 -2.86
C ASN A 36 9.85 -10.35 -3.79
N ASP A 37 9.65 -10.97 -4.95
CA ASP A 37 10.69 -11.14 -5.96
C ASP A 37 11.15 -9.79 -6.52
N LYS A 38 10.22 -8.87 -6.80
CA LYS A 38 10.55 -7.49 -7.24
C LYS A 38 11.36 -6.74 -6.20
N LEU A 39 11.00 -6.84 -4.91
CA LEU A 39 11.73 -6.21 -3.82
C LEU A 39 13.16 -6.75 -3.69
N LYS A 40 13.35 -8.07 -3.84
CA LYS A 40 14.69 -8.68 -3.87
C LYS A 40 15.54 -8.17 -5.02
N LEU A 41 14.95 -8.04 -6.22
CA LEU A 41 15.64 -7.46 -7.38
C LEU A 41 16.03 -5.99 -7.18
N LEU A 42 15.33 -5.27 -6.30
CA LEU A 42 15.64 -3.89 -5.91
C LEU A 42 16.60 -3.78 -4.72
N ASN A 43 17.17 -4.90 -4.26
CA ASN A 43 18.04 -4.98 -3.08
C ASN A 43 17.39 -4.40 -1.80
N TYR A 44 16.08 -4.64 -1.59
CA TYR A 44 15.37 -4.06 -0.44
C TYR A 44 15.97 -4.45 0.92
N GLU A 45 16.61 -5.61 1.04
CA GLU A 45 17.25 -6.05 2.30
C GLU A 45 18.44 -5.16 2.66
N GLU A 46 19.18 -4.68 1.66
CA GLU A 46 20.34 -3.81 1.89
C GLU A 46 19.93 -2.34 1.97
N ASP A 47 19.05 -1.89 1.07
CA ASP A 47 18.69 -0.48 0.89
C ASP A 47 17.55 0.00 1.80
N TYR A 48 16.66 -0.90 2.23
CA TYR A 48 15.48 -0.55 3.02
C TYR A 48 15.50 -1.18 4.42
N ALA A 49 15.75 -2.49 4.52
CA ALA A 49 15.73 -3.19 5.81
C ALA A 49 16.85 -2.73 6.76
N ASN A 50 17.97 -2.23 6.22
CA ASN A 50 19.04 -1.62 7.01
C ASN A 50 18.79 -0.13 7.35
N LEU A 51 17.77 0.51 6.75
CA LEU A 51 17.54 1.95 6.91
C LEU A 51 17.03 2.29 8.32
N ALA A 52 16.27 1.40 8.95
CA ALA A 52 15.82 1.54 10.33
C ALA A 52 15.61 0.17 10.98
N ALA A 53 15.87 0.06 12.29
CA ALA A 53 15.66 -1.19 13.04
C ALA A 53 14.19 -1.65 13.07
N SER A 54 13.25 -0.75 12.77
CA SER A 54 11.82 -1.05 12.62
C SER A 54 11.48 -1.67 11.27
N HIS A 55 12.34 -1.49 10.25
CA HIS A 55 12.18 -2.14 8.96
C HIS A 55 12.65 -3.59 9.10
N ARG A 56 11.76 -4.53 8.76
CA ARG A 56 12.06 -5.96 8.84
C ARG A 56 12.00 -6.59 7.46
N THR A 57 12.65 -7.75 7.32
CA THR A 57 12.45 -8.60 6.15
C THR A 57 10.98 -8.97 6.04
N ILE A 58 10.41 -8.75 4.86
CA ILE A 58 8.98 -8.86 4.65
C ILE A 58 8.70 -10.31 4.22
N SER A 59 7.99 -11.05 5.07
CA SER A 59 7.53 -12.39 4.72
C SER A 59 6.62 -12.34 3.49
N ARG A 60 6.64 -13.40 2.67
CA ARG A 60 5.84 -13.52 1.44
C ARG A 60 4.35 -13.27 1.68
N GLU A 61 3.84 -13.57 2.87
CA GLU A 61 2.41 -13.45 3.20
C GLU A 61 2.07 -12.19 4.00
N TYR A 62 3.07 -11.34 4.30
CA TYR A 62 2.97 -10.29 5.30
C TYR A 62 1.85 -9.28 5.01
N PHE A 63 1.62 -8.95 3.74
CA PHE A 63 0.59 -8.02 3.31
C PHE A 63 -0.71 -8.71 2.86
N VAL A 64 -0.78 -10.05 2.88
CA VAL A 64 -1.98 -10.77 2.41
C VAL A 64 -3.07 -10.78 3.49
N LYS A 65 -2.69 -11.08 4.73
CA LYS A 65 -3.61 -11.13 5.87
C LYS A 65 -3.33 -9.99 6.83
N SER A 66 -4.38 -9.34 7.31
CA SER A 66 -4.24 -8.37 8.39
C SER A 66 -3.96 -9.10 9.71
N THR A 67 -2.85 -8.76 10.35
CA THR A 67 -2.41 -9.36 11.62
C THR A 67 -2.26 -8.28 12.68
N ASN A 68 -1.41 -7.30 12.41
CA ASN A 68 -1.19 -6.12 13.25
C ASN A 68 -1.35 -4.87 12.38
N ILE A 69 -2.56 -4.29 12.37
CA ILE A 69 -2.90 -3.16 11.50
C ILE A 69 -1.93 -1.99 11.67
N GLY A 70 -1.57 -1.64 12.90
CA GLY A 70 -0.69 -0.49 13.16
C GLY A 70 0.71 -0.70 12.58
N GLU A 71 1.30 -1.86 12.84
CA GLU A 71 2.62 -2.22 12.31
C GLU A 71 2.59 -2.42 10.79
N GLN A 72 1.59 -3.11 10.26
CA GLN A 72 1.44 -3.34 8.83
C GLN A 72 1.24 -2.02 8.08
N PHE A 73 0.46 -1.09 8.65
CA PHE A 73 0.28 0.24 8.08
C PHE A 73 1.60 1.01 8.07
N PHE A 74 2.33 1.01 9.18
CA PHE A 74 3.64 1.65 9.24
C PHE A 74 4.59 1.08 8.16
N ILE A 75 4.78 -0.25 8.13
CA ILE A 75 5.65 -0.92 7.15
C ILE A 75 5.17 -0.68 5.71
N PHE A 76 3.86 -0.69 5.45
CA PHE A 76 3.29 -0.37 4.14
C PHE A 76 3.69 1.05 3.71
N THR A 77 3.51 2.04 4.59
CA THR A 77 3.77 3.44 4.26
C THR A 77 5.25 3.75 4.09
N THR A 78 6.14 3.18 4.92
CA THR A 78 7.59 3.34 4.78
C THR A 78 8.14 2.60 3.56
N LEU A 79 7.61 1.41 3.25
CA LEU A 79 7.99 0.69 2.04
C LEU A 79 7.54 1.43 0.78
N ALA A 80 6.32 1.96 0.76
CA ALA A 80 5.82 2.79 -0.33
C ALA A 80 6.69 4.03 -0.51
N ALA A 81 7.06 4.71 0.58
CA ALA A 81 7.96 5.86 0.54
C ALA A 81 9.32 5.53 -0.07
N TRP A 82 9.91 4.40 0.32
CA TRP A 82 11.18 3.93 -0.26
C TRP A 82 11.07 3.66 -1.78
N LEU A 83 9.99 3.00 -2.22
CA LEU A 83 9.76 2.75 -3.64
C LEU A 83 9.51 4.05 -4.43
N ILE A 84 8.80 5.02 -3.84
CA ILE A 84 8.59 6.36 -4.41
C ILE A 84 9.93 7.08 -4.56
N GLN A 85 10.80 7.04 -3.54
CA GLN A 85 12.14 7.63 -3.62
C GLN A 85 12.98 7.04 -4.75
N LYS A 86 12.89 5.73 -4.98
CA LYS A 86 13.66 5.06 -6.05
C LYS A 86 13.11 5.30 -7.45
N SER A 87 11.84 5.68 -7.60
CA SER A 87 11.16 5.65 -8.91
C SER A 87 10.52 6.97 -9.36
N ILE A 88 10.09 7.81 -8.43
CA ILE A 88 9.30 9.02 -8.70
C ILE A 88 10.06 10.25 -8.23
N ASP A 89 10.35 10.34 -6.93
CA ASP A 89 10.87 11.54 -6.27
C ASP A 89 11.81 11.16 -5.13
N SER A 90 13.12 11.31 -5.35
CA SER A 90 14.16 11.00 -4.37
C SER A 90 14.12 11.87 -3.11
N THR A 91 13.35 12.97 -3.11
CA THR A 91 13.16 13.86 -1.95
C THR A 91 11.94 13.53 -1.10
N PHE A 92 11.18 12.49 -1.48
CA PHE A 92 9.97 12.09 -0.77
C PHE A 92 10.26 11.72 0.70
N THR A 93 9.56 12.33 1.65
CA THR A 93 9.83 12.11 3.08
C THR A 93 9.30 10.76 3.56
N PHE A 94 10.08 10.05 4.38
CA PHE A 94 9.61 8.84 5.05
C PHE A 94 8.55 9.17 6.11
N PRO A 95 7.40 8.48 6.11
CA PRO A 95 6.38 8.63 7.15
C PRO A 95 6.90 8.19 8.51
N HIS A 96 6.48 8.91 9.55
CA HIS A 96 6.76 8.58 10.95
C HIS A 96 5.55 7.89 11.60
N GLU A 97 5.77 7.07 12.63
CA GLU A 97 4.70 6.39 13.38
C GLU A 97 3.66 7.33 14.01
N CYS A 98 4.02 8.61 14.20
CA CYS A 98 3.15 9.63 14.78
C CYS A 98 2.39 10.46 13.73
N ASP A 99 2.65 10.24 12.44
CA ASP A 99 2.02 11.00 11.36
C ASP A 99 0.55 10.60 11.19
N ASP A 100 -0.28 11.54 10.74
CA ASP A 100 -1.70 11.26 10.47
C ASP A 100 -1.83 10.21 9.34
N PRO A 101 -2.55 9.10 9.56
CA PRO A 101 -2.71 8.05 8.55
C PRO A 101 -3.28 8.54 7.23
N ASN A 102 -4.24 9.48 7.25
CA ASN A 102 -4.85 10.00 6.03
C ASN A 102 -3.87 10.90 5.28
N GLY A 103 -3.11 11.73 6.00
CA GLY A 103 -2.06 12.58 5.44
C GLY A 103 -1.01 11.74 4.72
N THR A 104 -0.50 10.70 5.39
CA THR A 104 0.48 9.78 4.83
C THR A 104 -0.04 9.06 3.57
N ILE A 105 -1.26 8.52 3.63
CA ILE A 105 -1.88 7.89 2.45
C ILE A 105 -2.04 8.90 1.31
N SER A 106 -2.48 10.13 1.62
CA SER A 106 -2.67 11.17 0.59
C SER A 106 -1.36 11.52 -0.09
N ASN A 107 -0.26 11.60 0.64
CA ASN A 107 1.07 11.85 0.08
C ASN A 107 1.50 10.73 -0.88
N ILE A 108 1.30 9.47 -0.51
CA ILE A 108 1.60 8.29 -1.35
C ILE A 108 0.74 8.33 -2.63
N LEU A 109 -0.56 8.62 -2.52
CA LEU A 109 -1.47 8.70 -3.65
C LEU A 109 -1.13 9.87 -4.59
N ASN A 110 -0.73 11.02 -4.05
CA ASN A 110 -0.28 12.16 -4.85
C ASN A 110 0.99 11.83 -5.64
N ALA A 111 1.92 11.09 -5.05
CA ALA A 111 3.12 10.61 -5.75
C ALA A 111 2.75 9.71 -6.94
N LEU A 112 1.81 8.78 -6.75
CA LEU A 112 1.31 7.92 -7.85
C LEU A 112 0.61 8.71 -8.96
N GLN A 113 -0.22 9.70 -8.59
CA GLN A 113 -0.88 10.58 -9.56
C GLN A 113 0.12 11.36 -10.42
N SER A 114 1.28 11.74 -9.88
CA SER A 114 2.35 12.41 -10.64
C SER A 114 2.90 11.57 -11.81
N LYS A 115 2.77 10.24 -11.73
CA LYS A 115 3.12 9.29 -12.81
C LYS A 115 1.91 8.85 -13.64
N ASN A 116 0.80 9.58 -13.54
CA ASN A 116 -0.45 9.29 -14.23
C ASN A 116 -1.05 7.91 -13.87
N ILE A 117 -0.75 7.40 -12.67
CA ILE A 117 -1.37 6.18 -12.14
C ILE A 117 -2.63 6.58 -11.38
N SER A 118 -3.78 6.19 -11.93
CA SER A 118 -5.08 6.45 -11.32
C SER A 118 -5.44 5.33 -10.33
N ILE A 119 -5.80 5.71 -9.11
CA ILE A 119 -6.26 4.80 -8.06
C ILE A 119 -7.79 4.82 -8.04
N THR A 120 -8.39 3.64 -8.25
CA THR A 120 -9.85 3.48 -8.45
C THR A 120 -10.60 3.08 -7.19
N PHE A 121 -9.94 3.08 -6.04
CA PHE A 121 -10.50 2.66 -4.75
C PHE A 121 -10.33 3.75 -3.69
N PRO A 122 -11.16 3.76 -2.63
CA PRO A 122 -11.08 4.77 -1.59
C PRO A 122 -9.83 4.60 -0.72
N SER A 123 -9.19 5.72 -0.35
CA SER A 123 -7.98 5.78 0.48
C SER A 123 -8.11 5.07 1.83
N ASN A 124 -9.32 4.98 2.40
CA ASN A 124 -9.59 4.27 3.64
C ASN A 124 -9.21 2.78 3.59
N LYS A 125 -9.21 2.14 2.40
CA LYS A 125 -8.83 0.73 2.25
C LYS A 125 -7.32 0.50 2.43
N LEU A 126 -6.49 1.55 2.42
CA LEU A 126 -5.06 1.47 2.67
C LEU A 126 -4.70 1.53 4.16
N LYS A 127 -5.63 1.97 5.03
CA LYS A 127 -5.40 2.08 6.48
C LYS A 127 -5.16 0.75 7.18
N THR A 128 -5.61 -0.35 6.57
CA THR A 128 -5.39 -1.70 7.08
C THR A 128 -3.92 -2.11 6.98
N GLY A 129 -3.13 -1.44 6.13
CA GLY A 129 -1.73 -1.79 5.87
C GLY A 129 -1.53 -3.12 5.14
N ALA A 130 -2.60 -3.88 4.93
CA ALA A 130 -2.61 -5.20 4.31
C ALA A 130 -3.89 -5.40 3.51
N GLY A 131 -3.83 -6.31 2.54
CA GLY A 131 -4.91 -6.65 1.63
C GLY A 131 -4.62 -6.23 0.18
N GLU A 132 -5.59 -6.51 -0.68
CA GLU A 132 -5.50 -6.31 -2.13
C GLU A 132 -5.05 -4.92 -2.53
N GLN A 133 -5.61 -3.89 -1.92
CA GLN A 133 -5.37 -2.50 -2.32
C GLN A 133 -3.95 -2.04 -1.92
N CYS A 134 -3.46 -2.48 -0.76
CA CYS A 134 -2.08 -2.23 -0.33
C CYS A 134 -1.08 -2.96 -1.22
N LEU A 135 -1.36 -4.22 -1.54
CA LEU A 135 -0.54 -5.02 -2.45
C LEU A 135 -0.48 -4.40 -3.84
N TYR A 136 -1.61 -3.95 -4.39
CA TYR A 136 -1.66 -3.28 -5.69
C TYR A 136 -0.76 -2.03 -5.73
N VAL A 137 -0.83 -1.18 -4.69
CA VAL A 137 0.01 0.02 -4.58
C VAL A 137 1.49 -0.34 -4.54
N LEU A 138 1.86 -1.29 -3.68
CA LEU A 138 3.25 -1.72 -3.54
C LEU A 138 3.77 -2.37 -4.82
N ASP A 139 2.98 -3.22 -5.46
CA ASP A 139 3.35 -3.91 -6.71
C ASP A 139 3.58 -2.92 -7.85
N THR A 140 2.70 -1.92 -7.97
CA THR A 140 2.82 -0.86 -8.98
C THR A 140 4.06 0.01 -8.74
N LEU A 141 4.31 0.40 -7.48
CA LEU A 141 5.49 1.17 -7.12
C LEU A 141 6.79 0.36 -7.34
N ALA A 142 6.77 -0.94 -7.06
CA ALA A 142 7.88 -1.83 -7.30
C ALA A 142 8.18 -1.99 -8.81
N ASP A 143 7.15 -2.07 -9.66
CA ASP A 143 7.34 -2.07 -11.11
C ASP A 143 7.96 -0.76 -11.61
N LEU A 144 7.48 0.38 -11.13
CA LEU A 144 8.10 1.68 -11.46
C LEU A 144 9.56 1.73 -11.02
N ALA A 145 9.87 1.27 -9.80
CA ALA A 145 11.22 1.24 -9.29
C ALA A 145 12.12 0.30 -10.08
N LEU A 146 11.64 -0.85 -10.51
CA LEU A 146 12.39 -1.77 -11.36
C LEU A 146 12.66 -1.19 -12.75
N ILE A 147 11.66 -0.53 -13.36
CA ILE A 147 11.83 0.15 -14.64
C ILE A 147 12.91 1.23 -14.53
N THR A 148 12.86 2.06 -13.48
CA THR A 148 13.87 3.10 -13.24
C THR A 148 15.25 2.51 -12.91
N SER A 149 15.30 1.46 -12.08
CA SER A 149 16.54 0.79 -11.67
C SER A 149 17.24 0.07 -12.83
N LYS A 150 16.49 -0.55 -13.76
CA LYS A 150 17.07 -1.18 -14.95
C LYS A 150 17.66 -0.20 -15.97
N PHE A 151 17.46 1.11 -15.80
CA PHE A 151 18.18 2.14 -16.54
C PHE A 151 19.47 2.63 -15.85
N SER A 152 19.83 2.09 -14.68
CA SER A 152 21.14 2.32 -14.06
C SER A 152 22.03 1.11 -14.33
N TRP A 153 22.60 1.06 -15.54
CA TRP A 153 23.83 0.31 -15.79
C TRP A 153 24.97 1.20 -15.34
N ILE A 154 25.64 0.84 -14.23
CA ILE A 154 26.95 1.38 -13.87
C ILE A 154 27.93 0.21 -13.89
#